data_AF-A0A9E5MZG1-F1
#
_entry.id   AF-A0A9E5MZG1-F1
#
_cell.length_a   1.000
_cell.length_b   1.000
_cell.length_c   1.000
_cell.angle_alpha   90.00
_cell.angle_beta   90.00
_cell.angle_gamma   90.00
#
_symmetry.space_group_name_H-M   'P 1'
#
loop_
_entity.id
_entity.type
_entity.pdbx_description
1 polymer ?
#
loop_
_entity_poly.entity_id
_entity_poly.type
_entity_poly.pdbx_seq_one_letter_code
_entity_poly.pdbx_strand_id
1 'polypeptide(L)' 'MMQFDQLAATEIPPPPENLNEAVHQRLNRILVVLHLCDLFLRALPAVALMFTQPVLAFFKYSVTGRFDLKIRRR' A
#
# COMPACT_ATOMS: atom_id res chain seq x y z
N MET A 1 6.30 40.59 -30.89
CA MET A 1 7.24 39.97 -29.94
C MET A 1 7.30 40.83 -28.66
N MET A 2 6.17 40.98 -27.94
CA MET A 2 6.07 41.87 -26.75
C MET A 2 4.94 41.42 -25.79
N GLN A 3 4.79 40.11 -25.55
CA GLN A 3 3.80 39.59 -24.57
C GLN A 3 4.45 38.96 -23.33
N PHE A 4 5.78 38.71 -23.34
CA PHE A 4 6.47 38.14 -22.19
C PHE A 4 6.88 39.20 -21.14
N ASP A 5 7.07 40.46 -21.53
CA ASP A 5 7.48 41.52 -20.60
C ASP A 5 6.37 41.92 -19.59
N GLN A 6 5.10 41.73 -19.95
CA GLN A 6 3.98 41.99 -19.02
C GLN A 6 3.84 40.93 -17.92
N LEU A 7 4.35 39.72 -18.15
CA LEU A 7 4.37 38.65 -17.15
C LEU A 7 5.49 38.84 -16.12
N ALA A 8 6.58 39.53 -16.50
CA ALA A 8 7.70 39.83 -15.60
C ALA A 8 7.38 40.99 -14.63
N ALA A 9 6.42 41.85 -14.96
CA ALA A 9 6.00 43.00 -14.15
C ALA A 9 4.93 42.65 -13.09
N THR A 10 4.43 41.42 -13.09
CA THR A 10 3.47 40.95 -12.08
C THR A 10 4.27 40.38 -10.92
N GLU A 11 4.36 41.12 -9.81
CA GLU A 11 4.93 40.61 -8.55
C GLU A 11 4.20 39.31 -8.17
N ILE A 12 4.90 38.19 -8.29
CA ILE A 12 4.39 36.89 -7.88
C ILE A 12 4.32 36.94 -6.35
N PRO A 13 3.13 36.76 -5.73
CA PRO A 13 3.03 36.76 -4.29
C PRO A 13 3.89 35.64 -3.72
N PRO A 14 4.53 35.84 -2.56
CA PRO A 14 5.31 34.80 -1.92
C PRO A 14 4.42 33.56 -1.70
N PRO A 15 4.97 32.35 -1.90
CA PRO A 15 4.21 31.13 -1.65
C PRO A 15 3.74 31.12 -0.19
N PRO A 16 2.49 30.68 0.07
CA PRO A 16 1.97 30.65 1.44
C PRO A 16 2.85 29.77 2.33
N GLU A 17 3.14 30.23 3.55
CA GLU A 17 4.08 29.59 4.48
C GLU A 17 3.73 28.12 4.77
N ASN A 18 2.45 27.77 4.72
CA ASN A 18 1.92 26.43 4.95
C ASN A 18 1.73 25.58 3.68
N LEU A 19 2.04 26.11 2.49
CA LEU A 19 1.87 25.38 1.23
C LEU A 19 2.71 24.10 1.23
N ASN A 20 3.97 24.23 1.65
CA ASN A 20 4.90 23.11 1.65
C ASN A 20 4.41 21.99 2.59
N GLU A 21 3.99 22.34 3.80
CA GLU A 21 3.44 21.38 4.77
C GLU A 21 2.17 20.70 4.26
N ALA A 22 1.25 21.47 3.68
CA ALA A 22 0.00 20.94 3.11
C ALA A 22 0.27 19.96 1.95
N VAL A 23 1.26 20.26 1.09
CA VAL A 23 1.69 19.38 0.00
C VAL A 23 2.32 18.11 0.55
N HIS A 24 3.24 18.22 1.51
CA HIS A 24 3.86 17.06 2.15
C HIS A 24 2.84 16.13 2.82
N GLN A 25 1.87 16.69 3.55
CA GLN A 25 0.81 15.89 4.19
C GLN A 25 -0.06 15.15 3.17
N ARG A 26 -0.43 15.80 2.07
CA ARG A 26 -1.19 15.16 0.98
C ARG A 26 -0.40 14.05 0.31
N LEU A 27 0.88 14.30 0.00
CA LEU A 27 1.77 13.32 -0.61
C LEU A 27 1.97 12.11 0.30
N ASN A 28 2.26 12.33 1.57
CA ASN A 28 2.43 11.24 2.54
C ASN A 28 1.18 10.37 2.64
N ARG A 29 -0.01 10.99 2.67
CA ARG A 29 -1.27 10.24 2.71
C ARG A 29 -1.44 9.36 1.48
N ILE A 30 -1.15 9.88 0.29
CA ILE A 30 -1.22 9.11 -0.97
C ILE A 30 -0.20 7.97 -0.94
N LEU A 31 1.02 8.23 -0.48
CA LEU A 31 2.10 7.25 -0.44
C LEU A 31 1.77 6.08 0.49
N VAL A 32 1.19 6.36 1.66
CA VAL A 32 0.69 5.34 2.59
C VAL A 32 -0.40 4.50 1.94
N VAL A 33 -1.37 5.13 1.27
CA VAL A 33 -2.45 4.39 0.58
C VAL A 33 -1.88 3.50 -0.51
N LEU A 34 -0.92 3.97 -1.30
CA LEU A 34 -0.27 3.17 -2.33
C LEU A 34 0.49 1.97 -1.74
N HIS A 35 1.21 2.16 -0.63
CA HIS A 35 1.91 1.07 0.04
C HIS A 35 0.95 0.04 0.64
N LEU A 36 -0.17 0.49 1.20
CA LEU A 36 -1.22 -0.41 1.66
C LEU A 36 -1.82 -1.20 0.48
N CYS A 37 -2.13 -0.54 -0.64
CA CYS A 37 -2.61 -1.23 -1.84
C CYS A 37 -1.60 -2.27 -2.33
N ASP A 38 -0.31 -1.96 -2.38
CA ASP A 38 0.71 -2.92 -2.80
C ASP A 38 0.81 -4.11 -1.83
N LEU A 39 0.74 -3.86 -0.53
CA LEU A 39 0.67 -4.90 0.50
C LEU A 39 -0.54 -5.82 0.31
N PHE A 40 -1.73 -5.26 0.11
CA PHE A 40 -2.97 -6.02 -0.04
C PHE A 40 -3.07 -6.77 -1.37
N LEU A 41 -2.51 -6.22 -2.45
CA LEU A 41 -2.58 -6.83 -3.78
C LEU A 41 -1.46 -7.84 -4.03
N ARG A 42 -0.28 -7.66 -3.42
CA ARG A 42 0.87 -8.56 -3.66
C ARG A 42 1.18 -9.46 -2.48
N ALA A 43 1.36 -8.89 -1.29
CA ALA A 43 1.83 -9.65 -0.14
C ALA A 43 0.71 -10.49 0.49
N LEU A 44 -0.48 -9.91 0.66
CA LEU A 44 -1.57 -10.55 1.36
C LEU A 44 -2.09 -11.83 0.67
N PRO A 45 -2.22 -11.92 -0.67
CA PRO A 45 -2.64 -13.15 -1.34
C PRO A 45 -1.59 -14.26 -1.19
N ALA A 46 -0.31 -13.93 -1.27
CA ALA A 46 0.77 -14.89 -1.09
C ALA A 46 0.79 -15.46 0.34
N VAL A 47 0.64 -14.58 1.34
CA VAL A 47 0.53 -15.00 2.75
C VAL A 47 -0.74 -15.83 2.95
N ALA A 48 -1.88 -15.41 2.40
CA ALA A 48 -3.14 -16.15 2.52
C ALA A 48 -2.99 -17.58 1.96
N LEU A 49 -2.36 -17.75 0.80
CA LEU A 49 -2.08 -19.08 0.24
C LEU A 49 -1.23 -19.94 1.17
N MET A 50 -0.16 -19.39 1.77
CA MET A 50 0.67 -20.13 2.73
C MET A 50 -0.11 -20.52 4.00
N PHE A 51 -1.05 -19.69 4.44
CA PHE A 51 -1.86 -19.96 5.62
C PHE A 51 -3.05 -20.90 5.37
N THR A 52 -3.55 -20.98 4.14
CA THR A 52 -4.72 -21.83 3.83
C THR A 52 -4.47 -23.29 4.15
N GLN A 53 -3.29 -23.83 3.79
CA GLN A 53 -2.95 -25.23 4.01
C GLN A 53 -2.94 -25.64 5.51
N PRO A 54 -2.22 -24.94 6.40
CA PRO A 54 -2.24 -25.26 7.83
C PRO A 54 -3.60 -25.01 8.47
N VAL A 55 -4.35 -23.97 8.05
CA VAL A 55 -5.71 -23.71 8.56
C VAL A 55 -6.68 -24.83 8.17
N LEU A 56 -6.62 -25.30 6.92
CA LEU A 56 -7.41 -26.45 6.46
C LEU A 56 -7.03 -27.73 7.18
N ALA A 57 -5.73 -27.97 7.41
CA ALA A 57 -5.26 -29.12 8.17
C ALA A 57 -5.75 -29.07 9.62
N PHE A 58 -5.68 -27.90 10.26
CA PHE A 58 -6.20 -27.67 11.60
C PHE A 58 -7.71 -27.89 11.67
N PHE A 59 -8.48 -27.32 10.74
CA PHE A 59 -9.93 -27.50 10.70
C PHE A 59 -10.32 -28.98 10.51
N LYS A 60 -9.67 -29.67 9.55
CA LYS A 60 -9.86 -31.12 9.36
C LYS A 60 -9.53 -31.90 10.62
N TYR A 61 -8.43 -31.57 11.31
CA TYR A 61 -8.07 -32.21 12.56
C TYR A 61 -9.11 -31.97 13.65
N SER A 62 -9.56 -30.73 13.84
CA SER A 62 -10.59 -30.40 14.84
C SER A 62 -11.90 -31.14 14.60
N VAL A 63 -12.28 -31.38 13.35
CA VAL A 63 -13.53 -32.09 13.01
C VAL A 63 -13.37 -33.62 13.04
N THR A 64 -12.22 -34.15 12.63
CA THR A 64 -12.02 -35.61 12.46
C THR A 64 -11.21 -36.28 13.57
N GLY A 65 -10.54 -35.51 14.42
CA GLY A 65 -9.61 -35.98 15.46
C GLY A 65 -8.36 -36.70 14.91
N ARG A 66 -8.20 -36.79 13.58
CA ARG A 66 -7.12 -37.53 12.92
C ARG A 66 -6.16 -36.57 12.24
N PHE A 67 -4.88 -36.70 12.57
CA PHE A 67 -3.82 -35.90 11.99
C PHE A 67 -3.12 -36.72 10.89
N ASP A 68 -3.47 -36.50 9.63
CA ASP A 68 -2.82 -37.19 8.51
C ASP A 68 -1.59 -36.40 8.05
N LEU A 69 -0.43 -36.73 8.63
CA LEU A 69 0.89 -36.20 8.29
C LEU A 69 1.41 -36.78 6.97
N LYS A 70 0.66 -36.63 5.88
CA LYS A 70 1.24 -36.77 4.53
C LYS A 70 1.89 -35.46 4.11
N ILE A 71 2.90 -35.03 4.88
CA ILE A 71 3.86 -34.05 4.40
C ILE A 71 4.66 -34.74 3.31
N ARG A 72 4.43 -34.30 2.07
CA ARG A 72 5.14 -34.74 0.87
C ARG A 72 6.65 -34.60 1.13
N ARG A 73 7.33 -35.73 1.35
CA ARG A 73 8.79 -35.82 1.30
C ARG A 73 9.23 -35.29 -0.07
N ARG A 74 10.04 -34.24 -0.06
CA ARG A 74 11.06 -34.02 -1.09
C ARG A 74 12.38 -34.43 -0.49
#